data_AF-A0A9D3LXS8-F1
#
_entry.id   AF-A0A9D3LXS8-F1
#
_cell.length_a   1.000
_cell.length_b   1.000
_cell.length_c   1.000
_cell.angle_alpha   90.00
_cell.angle_beta   90.00
_cell.angle_gamma   90.00
#
_symmetry.space_group_name_H-M   'P 1'
#
loop_
_entity.id
_entity.type
_entity.pdbx_description
1 polymer ?
#
loop_
_entity_poly.entity_id
_entity_poly.type
_entity_poly.pdbx_seq_one_letter_code
_entity_poly.pdbx_strand_id
1 'polypeptide(L)'
;MFTRGSKKRRSNRSVEDEDADRGQPCSRCGDQCPGFRMHGWRKICVHCKCVREDHVMRSVPGQLERMMMKLVSDFQRHSISDDDSGCASEEYAWVPPGLKPEQVYQYFSCIPEDKVPYVNSPGERHRIKQLLHQLPAHDSEVFTHTHTHTHTHT
;
A
#
# COMPACT_ATOMS: atom_id res chain seq x y z
N MET A 1 -52.16 -4.92 -3.14
CA MET A 1 -51.45 -5.95 -3.91
C MET A 1 -50.39 -5.22 -4.73
N PHE A 2 -49.12 -5.23 -4.31
CA PHE A 2 -48.04 -4.54 -5.03
C PHE A 2 -46.81 -5.44 -5.10
N THR A 3 -46.43 -5.85 -6.30
CA THR A 3 -45.30 -6.72 -6.61
C THR A 3 -44.00 -5.91 -6.59
N ARG A 4 -43.04 -6.27 -5.72
CA ARG A 4 -41.70 -5.67 -5.70
C ARG A 4 -40.81 -6.46 -6.66
N GLY A 5 -40.47 -5.85 -7.80
CA GLY A 5 -39.58 -6.42 -8.80
C GLY A 5 -38.17 -6.69 -8.30
N SER A 6 -37.65 -7.85 -8.66
CA SER A 6 -36.28 -8.30 -8.40
C SER A 6 -35.27 -7.43 -9.15
N LYS A 7 -34.65 -6.46 -8.45
CA LYS A 7 -33.46 -5.75 -8.95
C LYS A 7 -32.27 -6.71 -8.94
N LYS A 8 -32.02 -7.32 -10.11
CA LYS A 8 -30.81 -8.11 -10.39
C LYS A 8 -29.60 -7.21 -10.19
N ARG A 9 -28.87 -7.43 -9.09
CA ARG A 9 -27.56 -6.79 -8.82
C ARG A 9 -26.65 -7.13 -9.99
N ARG A 10 -26.31 -6.11 -10.79
CA ARG A 10 -25.24 -6.22 -11.78
C ARG A 10 -23.96 -6.48 -10.99
N SER A 11 -23.39 -7.66 -11.23
CA SER A 11 -22.05 -8.03 -10.75
C SER A 11 -21.06 -7.05 -11.40
N ASN A 12 -20.60 -6.07 -10.62
CA ASN A 12 -19.39 -5.33 -10.95
C ASN A 12 -18.23 -6.32 -10.80
N ARG A 13 -17.89 -7.00 -11.90
CA ARG A 13 -16.63 -7.73 -12.01
C ARG A 13 -15.53 -6.69 -11.95
N SER A 14 -14.92 -6.54 -10.77
CA SER A 14 -13.64 -5.87 -10.59
C SER A 14 -12.70 -6.43 -11.65
N VAL A 15 -12.29 -5.56 -12.58
CA VAL A 15 -11.18 -5.87 -13.48
C VAL A 15 -9.99 -6.03 -12.55
N GLU A 16 -9.63 -7.28 -12.29
CA GLU A 16 -8.38 -7.60 -11.62
C GLU A 16 -7.30 -6.96 -12.46
N ASP A 17 -6.56 -6.01 -11.87
CA ASP A 17 -5.33 -5.49 -12.42
C ASP A 17 -4.44 -6.71 -12.64
N GLU A 18 -4.39 -7.22 -13.87
CA GLU A 18 -3.50 -8.34 -14.19
C GLU A 18 -2.09 -7.84 -13.96
N ASP A 19 -1.51 -8.23 -12.81
CA ASP A 19 -0.16 -7.85 -12.38
C ASP A 19 0.79 -8.18 -13.53
N ALA A 20 1.25 -7.15 -14.24
CA ALA A 20 1.98 -7.27 -15.50
C ALA A 20 3.29 -8.06 -15.37
N ASP A 21 3.75 -8.31 -14.14
CA ASP A 21 4.92 -9.12 -13.81
C ASP A 21 4.58 -10.58 -13.51
N ARG A 22 3.30 -11.01 -13.54
CA ARG A 22 2.94 -12.39 -13.25
C ARG A 22 3.64 -13.35 -14.22
N GLY A 23 4.37 -14.30 -13.66
CA GLY A 23 5.10 -15.32 -14.43
C GLY A 23 6.52 -14.94 -14.83
N GLN A 24 7.02 -13.74 -14.47
CA GLN A 24 8.38 -13.36 -14.82
C GLN A 24 9.45 -14.23 -14.12
N PRO A 25 10.52 -14.62 -14.82
CA PRO A 25 11.52 -15.56 -14.32
C PRO A 25 12.33 -14.96 -13.18
N CYS A 26 12.70 -15.78 -12.20
CA CYS A 26 13.55 -15.34 -11.09
C CYS A 26 15.02 -15.38 -11.51
N SER A 27 15.71 -14.24 -11.51
CA SER A 27 17.15 -14.14 -11.79
C SER A 27 18.01 -14.83 -10.72
N ARG A 28 17.48 -14.96 -9.50
CA ARG A 28 18.16 -15.59 -8.35
C ARG A 28 17.93 -17.09 -8.25
N CYS A 29 16.75 -17.57 -8.62
CA CYS A 29 16.34 -18.97 -8.43
C CYS A 29 16.33 -19.78 -9.73
N GLY A 30 16.34 -19.12 -10.90
CA GLY A 30 16.16 -19.77 -12.19
C GLY A 30 14.87 -20.59 -12.22
N ASP A 31 15.00 -21.85 -12.64
CA ASP A 31 13.88 -22.79 -12.82
C ASP A 31 13.23 -23.26 -11.50
N GLN A 32 13.87 -23.01 -10.35
CA GLN A 32 13.28 -23.33 -9.04
C GLN A 32 12.10 -22.41 -8.68
N CYS A 33 11.92 -21.30 -9.41
CA CYS A 33 10.74 -20.47 -9.27
C CYS A 33 9.89 -20.54 -10.56
N PRO A 34 8.62 -20.97 -10.47
CA PRO A 34 7.73 -21.09 -11.64
C PRO A 34 7.26 -19.73 -12.22
N GLY A 35 7.94 -18.64 -11.87
CA GLY A 35 7.58 -17.27 -12.22
C GLY A 35 7.07 -16.43 -11.03
N PHE A 36 7.13 -15.11 -11.18
CA PHE A 36 6.71 -14.17 -10.14
C PHE A 36 5.22 -14.28 -9.87
N ARG A 37 4.88 -14.32 -8.59
CA ARG A 37 3.52 -14.11 -8.12
C ARG A 37 3.59 -13.33 -6.82
N MET A 38 3.10 -12.09 -6.85
CA MET A 38 3.14 -11.20 -5.69
C MET A 38 2.37 -11.80 -4.51
N HIS A 39 2.95 -11.69 -3.32
CA HIS A 39 2.27 -12.04 -2.09
C HIS A 39 1.23 -10.96 -1.75
N GLY A 40 0.01 -11.37 -1.39
CA GLY A 40 -1.12 -10.41 -1.20
C GLY A 40 -0.86 -9.31 -0.16
N TRP A 41 0.07 -9.55 0.78
CA TRP A 41 0.45 -8.61 1.84
C TRP A 41 1.95 -8.27 1.90
N ARG A 42 2.79 -8.88 1.04
CA ARG A 42 4.24 -8.65 1.07
C ARG A 42 4.73 -8.41 -0.35
N LYS A 43 5.66 -7.48 -0.57
CA LYS A 43 6.21 -7.17 -1.91
C LYS A 43 7.25 -8.20 -2.39
N ILE A 44 6.99 -9.47 -2.13
CA ILE A 44 7.87 -10.59 -2.48
C ILE A 44 7.11 -11.65 -3.25
N CYS A 45 7.85 -12.49 -3.97
CA CYS A 45 7.31 -13.65 -4.65
C CYS A 45 6.82 -14.70 -3.64
N VAL A 46 5.60 -15.19 -3.81
CA VAL A 46 5.06 -16.28 -2.99
C VAL A 46 5.85 -17.59 -3.13
N HIS A 47 6.46 -17.84 -4.29
CA HIS A 47 7.13 -19.10 -4.64
C HIS A 47 8.56 -19.17 -4.12
N CYS A 48 9.35 -18.11 -4.29
CA CYS A 48 10.78 -18.10 -3.92
C CYS A 48 11.18 -17.05 -2.87
N LYS A 49 10.23 -16.24 -2.39
CA LYS A 49 10.45 -15.12 -1.44
C LYS A 49 11.42 -14.03 -1.91
N CYS A 50 11.88 -14.08 -3.16
CA CYS A 50 12.68 -13.02 -3.78
C CYS A 50 11.81 -11.77 -4.02
N VAL A 51 12.45 -10.60 -4.07
CA VAL A 51 11.76 -9.32 -4.30
C VAL A 51 11.30 -9.20 -5.75
N ARG A 52 10.40 -8.26 -6.07
CA ARG A 52 9.89 -8.08 -7.45
C ARG A 52 11.03 -7.85 -8.44
N GLU A 53 12.06 -7.11 -8.04
CA GLU A 53 13.21 -6.74 -8.88
C GLU A 53 14.03 -7.96 -9.31
N ASP A 54 14.10 -9.00 -8.48
CA ASP A 54 14.73 -10.27 -8.81
C ASP A 54 13.95 -11.04 -9.88
N HIS A 55 12.73 -10.61 -10.18
CA HIS A 55 11.88 -11.18 -11.22
C HIS A 55 11.82 -10.35 -12.50
N VAL A 56 12.41 -9.15 -12.55
CA VAL A 56 12.38 -8.34 -13.77
C VAL A 56 13.64 -8.59 -14.58
N MET A 57 13.55 -9.37 -15.67
CA MET A 57 14.65 -9.45 -16.65
C MET A 57 14.70 -8.17 -17.50
N ARG A 58 15.89 -7.59 -17.62
CA ARG A 58 16.20 -6.35 -18.34
C ARG A 58 15.79 -6.38 -19.83
N SER A 59 14.87 -5.48 -20.19
CA SER A 59 14.63 -4.80 -21.47
C SER A 59 14.70 -5.61 -22.78
N VAL A 60 13.52 -5.95 -23.32
CA VAL A 60 13.32 -6.16 -24.77
C VAL A 60 13.07 -4.78 -25.42
N PRO A 61 13.61 -4.48 -26.62
CA PRO A 61 13.25 -3.28 -27.38
C PRO A 61 11.72 -3.22 -27.56
N GLY A 62 11.09 -2.10 -27.20
CA GLY A 62 9.63 -1.90 -27.25
C GLY A 62 8.90 -1.88 -25.89
N GLN A 63 9.59 -2.18 -24.79
CA GLN A 63 9.02 -1.98 -23.44
C GLN A 63 8.87 -0.50 -23.07
N LEU A 64 9.78 0.36 -23.57
CA LEU A 64 9.73 1.81 -23.31
C LEU A 64 8.46 2.44 -23.90
N GLU A 65 8.11 2.09 -25.13
CA GLU A 65 6.86 2.54 -25.74
C GLU A 65 5.68 2.09 -24.87
N ARG A 66 5.64 0.81 -24.45
CA ARG A 66 4.54 0.27 -23.62
C ARG A 66 4.42 0.99 -22.27
N MET A 67 5.56 1.35 -21.69
CA MET A 67 5.61 2.13 -20.46
C MET A 67 5.11 3.56 -20.70
N MET A 68 5.48 4.19 -21.81
CA MET A 68 5.00 5.53 -22.19
C MET A 68 3.47 5.57 -22.39
N MET A 69 2.88 4.63 -23.12
CA MET A 69 1.42 4.56 -23.26
C MET A 69 0.69 4.26 -21.95
N LYS A 70 1.29 3.48 -21.04
CA LYS A 70 0.72 3.23 -19.72
C LYS A 70 0.71 4.50 -18.86
N LEU A 71 1.81 5.24 -18.82
CA LEU A 71 1.92 6.52 -18.09
C LEU A 71 0.89 7.56 -18.56
N VAL A 72 0.65 7.66 -19.87
CA VAL A 72 -0.38 8.55 -20.44
C VAL A 72 -1.79 8.11 -20.02
N SER A 73 -2.05 6.81 -19.97
CA SER A 73 -3.36 6.27 -19.54
C SER A 73 -3.59 6.44 -18.04
N ASP A 74 -2.55 6.25 -17.22
CA ASP A 74 -2.60 6.42 -15.77
C ASP A 74 -2.83 7.90 -15.39
N PHE A 75 -2.23 8.86 -16.12
CA PHE A 75 -2.50 10.29 -15.93
C PHE A 75 -3.98 10.64 -16.16
N GLN A 76 -4.61 10.00 -17.16
CA GLN A 76 -6.02 10.19 -17.46
C GLN A 76 -6.95 9.51 -16.43
N ARG A 77 -6.49 8.50 -15.70
CA ARG A 77 -7.25 7.78 -14.67
C ARG A 77 -7.12 8.37 -13.27
N HIS A 78 -5.99 9.01 -12.95
CA HIS A 78 -5.73 9.58 -11.62
C HIS A 78 -6.27 11.01 -11.45
N SER A 79 -6.92 11.58 -12.45
CA SER A 79 -7.54 12.91 -12.35
C SER A 79 -8.90 12.92 -11.61
N ILE A 80 -9.26 11.84 -10.90
CA ILE A 80 -10.50 11.77 -10.13
C ILE A 80 -10.24 11.44 -8.65
N SER A 81 -10.40 12.49 -7.85
CA SER A 81 -10.44 12.62 -6.38
C SER A 81 -9.23 12.12 -5.58
N ASP A 82 -8.38 13.08 -5.21
CA ASP A 82 -7.89 13.17 -3.83
C ASP A 82 -9.12 13.20 -2.91
N ASP A 83 -9.54 12.03 -2.42
CA ASP A 83 -10.51 11.95 -1.33
C ASP A 83 -9.81 12.45 -0.07
N ASP A 84 -10.09 13.72 0.23
CA ASP A 84 -9.72 14.53 1.39
C ASP A 84 -9.93 13.78 2.71
N SER A 85 -9.03 12.85 3.02
CA SER A 85 -9.07 12.05 4.25
C SER A 85 -8.33 12.76 5.40
N GLY A 86 -8.36 14.10 5.42
CA GLY A 86 -7.40 14.91 6.16
C GLY A 86 -7.92 15.72 7.34
N CYS A 87 -9.22 15.76 7.63
CA CYS A 87 -9.73 16.53 8.78
C CYS A 87 -10.26 15.61 9.88
N ALA A 88 -9.34 15.01 10.64
CA ALA A 88 -9.60 14.83 12.06
C ALA A 88 -9.88 16.24 12.61
N SER A 89 -11.03 16.43 13.29
CA SER A 89 -11.57 17.75 13.67
C SER A 89 -10.49 18.77 14.07
N GLU A 90 -10.74 20.08 13.93
CA GLU A 90 -9.77 21.17 14.23
C GLU A 90 -8.96 21.04 15.54
N GLU A 91 -9.38 20.21 16.50
CA GLU A 91 -8.66 19.87 17.74
C GLU A 91 -7.85 18.54 17.75
N TYR A 92 -8.23 17.49 17.01
CA TYR A 92 -7.57 16.17 17.06
C TYR A 92 -6.79 15.88 15.78
N ALA A 93 -5.59 15.30 15.91
CA ALA A 93 -4.79 14.80 14.80
C ALA A 93 -5.30 13.47 14.24
N TRP A 94 -6.13 12.74 15.00
CA TRP A 94 -6.74 11.48 14.56
C TRP A 94 -7.97 11.11 15.38
N VAL A 95 -8.97 10.54 14.74
CA VAL A 95 -10.15 9.95 15.38
C VAL A 95 -10.33 8.48 14.96
N PRO A 96 -10.79 7.58 15.86
CA PRO A 96 -11.10 6.21 15.50
C PRO A 96 -12.15 6.12 14.38
N PRO A 97 -11.96 5.22 13.39
CA PRO A 97 -12.94 5.04 12.32
C PRO A 97 -14.25 4.48 12.88
N GLY A 98 -15.38 4.91 12.31
CA GLY A 98 -16.72 4.42 12.68
C GLY A 98 -17.36 5.14 13.88
N LEU A 99 -16.69 6.10 14.50
CA LEU A 99 -17.29 7.01 15.48
C LEU A 99 -18.03 8.16 14.79
N LYS A 100 -19.19 8.54 15.33
CA LYS A 100 -19.85 9.79 14.96
C LYS A 100 -19.14 10.99 15.63
N PRO A 101 -19.15 12.20 15.03
CA PRO A 101 -18.50 13.38 15.60
C PRO A 101 -18.86 13.64 17.07
N GLU A 102 -20.11 13.40 17.45
CA GLU A 102 -20.61 13.63 18.81
C GLU A 102 -20.04 12.64 19.85
N GLN A 103 -19.53 11.49 19.39
CA GLN A 103 -18.97 10.44 20.25
C GLN A 103 -17.46 10.57 20.45
N VAL A 104 -16.77 11.40 19.66
CA VAL A 104 -15.32 11.55 19.70
C VAL A 104 -14.84 11.99 21.08
N TYR A 105 -15.51 12.99 21.66
CA TYR A 105 -15.19 13.47 23.01
C TYR A 105 -15.39 12.40 24.08
N GLN A 106 -16.48 11.63 24.00
CA GLN A 106 -16.75 10.54 24.96
C GLN A 106 -15.72 9.42 24.87
N TYR A 107 -15.20 9.15 23.66
CA TYR A 107 -14.14 8.17 23.48
C TYR A 107 -12.83 8.65 24.14
N PHE A 108 -12.44 9.89 23.89
CA PHE A 108 -11.18 10.43 24.43
C PHE A 108 -11.24 10.74 25.92
N SER A 109 -12.41 10.97 26.52
CA SER A 109 -12.54 11.13 27.98
C SER A 109 -12.19 9.86 28.78
N CYS A 110 -12.16 8.70 28.13
CA CYS A 110 -11.69 7.44 28.72
C CYS A 110 -10.18 7.20 28.59
N ILE A 111 -9.45 8.11 27.93
CA ILE A 111 -8.01 8.00 27.68
C ILE A 111 -7.29 9.04 28.56
N PRO A 112 -6.09 8.75 29.09
CA PRO A 112 -5.30 9.78 29.77
C PRO A 112 -5.04 11.00 28.88
N GLU A 113 -5.23 12.20 29.43
CA GLU A 113 -5.15 13.47 28.68
C GLU A 113 -3.82 13.63 27.93
N ASP A 114 -2.72 13.16 28.53
CA ASP A 114 -1.37 13.19 27.93
C ASP A 114 -1.20 12.27 26.71
N LYS A 115 -2.16 11.38 26.47
CA LYS A 115 -2.19 10.44 25.35
C LYS A 115 -3.28 10.73 24.32
N VAL A 116 -4.13 11.72 24.57
CA VAL A 116 -5.15 12.16 23.60
C VAL A 116 -4.43 12.82 22.41
N PRO A 117 -4.71 12.40 21.16
CA PRO A 117 -3.95 12.84 19.99
C PRO A 117 -4.40 14.21 19.50
N TYR A 118 -4.25 15.26 20.31
CA TYR A 118 -4.47 16.64 19.84
C TYR A 118 -3.40 17.05 18.83
N VAL A 119 -3.74 17.93 17.90
CA VAL A 119 -2.79 18.44 16.89
C VAL A 119 -1.56 19.06 17.56
N ASN A 120 -0.37 18.65 17.13
CA ASN A 120 0.96 19.02 17.65
C ASN A 120 1.24 18.67 19.13
N SER A 121 0.42 17.82 19.75
CA SER A 121 0.51 17.51 21.19
C SER A 121 1.46 16.33 21.52
N PRO A 122 1.81 16.12 22.81
CA PRO A 122 2.47 14.90 23.25
C PRO A 122 1.69 13.62 22.93
N GLY A 123 0.36 13.66 22.99
CA GLY A 123 -0.48 12.51 22.71
C GLY A 123 -0.49 12.12 21.23
N GLU A 124 -0.37 13.08 20.32
CA GLU A 124 -0.17 12.78 18.89
C GLU A 124 1.15 12.05 18.67
N ARG A 125 2.24 12.57 19.23
CA ARG A 125 3.56 11.90 19.16
C ARG A 125 3.52 10.51 19.80
N HIS A 126 2.79 10.36 20.91
CA HIS A 126 2.57 9.07 21.54
C HIS A 126 1.86 8.10 20.60
N ARG A 127 0.77 8.52 19.97
CA ARG A 127 0.03 7.71 18.98
C ARG A 127 0.94 7.29 17.81
N ILE A 128 1.71 8.21 17.24
CA ILE A 128 2.64 7.91 16.13
C ILE A 128 3.66 6.87 16.57
N LYS A 129 4.25 7.02 17.77
CA LYS A 129 5.14 6.00 18.33
C LYS A 129 4.43 4.65 18.43
N GLN A 130 3.24 4.58 19.02
CA GLN A 130 2.51 3.32 19.15
C GLN A 130 2.23 2.67 17.79
N LEU A 131 1.87 3.46 16.78
CA LEU A 131 1.66 2.98 15.42
C LEU A 131 2.94 2.36 14.87
N LEU A 132 4.08 3.04 14.97
CA LEU A 132 5.38 2.53 14.51
C LEU A 132 5.79 1.23 15.22
N HIS A 133 5.51 1.10 16.52
CA HIS A 133 5.80 -0.13 17.25
C HIS A 133 4.93 -1.31 16.79
N GLN A 134 3.73 -1.05 16.28
CA GLN A 134 2.80 -2.08 15.80
C GLN A 134 3.07 -2.50 14.36
N LEU A 135 3.85 -1.71 13.60
CA LEU A 135 4.17 -2.04 12.21
C LEU A 135 5.01 -3.33 12.15
N PRO A 136 4.65 -4.29 11.28
CA PRO A 136 5.49 -5.42 10.96
C PRO A 136 6.89 -4.98 10.50
N ALA A 137 7.91 -5.80 10.74
CA ALA A 137 9.29 -5.52 10.31
C ALA A 137 9.45 -5.29 8.79
N HIS A 138 8.47 -5.69 7.99
CA HIS A 138 8.43 -5.47 6.54
C HIS A 138 7.89 -4.09 6.13
N ASP A 139 7.31 -3.34 7.07
CA ASP A 139 6.72 -2.02 6.83
C ASP A 139 7.67 -0.87 7.25
N SER A 140 8.82 -1.17 7.87
CA SER A 140 9.79 -0.20 8.40
C SER A 140 10.90 0.23 7.42
N GLU A 141 10.74 -0.01 6.13
CA GLU A 141 11.85 0.04 5.16
C GLU A 141 12.42 1.46 4.93
N VAL A 142 13.53 1.77 5.58
CA VAL A 142 14.56 2.67 5.04
C VAL A 142 15.65 1.77 4.46
N PHE A 143 15.45 1.25 3.24
CA PHE A 143 16.51 0.58 2.50
C PHE A 143 17.56 1.60 2.06
N THR A 144 18.49 1.96 2.94
CA THR A 144 19.76 2.52 2.49
C THR A 144 20.51 1.40 1.78
N HIS A 145 20.38 1.33 0.46
CA HIS A 145 21.27 0.53 -0.38
C HIS A 145 22.70 1.09 -0.29
N THR A 146 23.46 0.74 0.75
CA THR A 146 24.91 0.88 0.73
C THR A 146 25.49 -0.34 0.03
N HIS A 147 25.46 -0.31 -1.30
CA HIS A 147 26.30 -1.17 -2.12
C HIS A 147 27.76 -0.72 -1.98
N THR A 148 28.46 -1.17 -0.94
CA THR A 148 29.93 -1.16 -0.94
C THR A 148 30.43 -2.55 -1.29
N HIS A 149 30.53 -2.83 -2.59
CA HIS A 149 31.36 -3.91 -3.08
C HIS A 149 32.67 -3.27 -3.57
N THR A 150 33.66 -3.18 -2.70
CA THR A 150 35.03 -2.80 -3.08
C THR A 150 35.62 -3.96 -3.88
N HIS A 151 35.71 -3.79 -5.19
CA HIS A 151 36.48 -4.65 -6.08
C HIS A 151 37.93 -4.14 -6.07
N THR A 152 38.87 -4.92 -5.55
CA THR A 152 40.30 -4.77 -5.87
C THR A 152 40.75 -6.02 -6.60
N HIS A 153 41.01 -5.82 -7.88
CA HIS A 153 41.51 -6.78 -8.85
C HIS A 153 43.02 -6.99 -8.63
N THR A 154 43.49 -8.24 -8.74
CA THR A 154 44.90 -8.59 -8.98
C THR A 154 45.38 -8.11 -10.34
#